data_AF-A0A377KMA2-F1
#
_entry.id   AF-A0A377KMA2-F1
#
_cell.length_a   1.000
_cell.length_b   1.000
_cell.length_c   1.000
_cell.angle_alpha   90.00
_cell.angle_beta   90.00
_cell.angle_gamma   90.00
#
_symmetry.space_group_name_H-M   'P 1'
#
loop_
_entity.id
_entity.type
_entity.pdbx_description
1 polymer ?
#
loop_
_entity_poly.entity_id
_entity_poly.type
_entity_poly.pdbx_seq_one_letter_code
_entity_poly.pdbx_strand_id
1 'polypeptide(L)' 'MTNHKLKKQLFDRKDEQKSIEVVGIETNLCVLSNTIALQSAFPEADFFLDPALLSENQHGKMAIELLKDFNVSIL' A
#
# COMPACT_ATOMS: atom_id res chain seq x y z
N MET A 1 -10.99 -9.47 -7.59
CA MET A 1 -10.77 -10.31 -6.39
C MET A 1 -11.04 -9.44 -5.16
N THR A 2 -12.03 -9.79 -4.35
CA THR A 2 -12.50 -8.98 -3.22
C THR A 2 -11.53 -9.07 -2.04
N ASN A 3 -11.21 -7.92 -1.42
CA ASN A 3 -10.26 -7.69 -0.31
C ASN A 3 -10.30 -8.68 0.88
N HIS A 4 -11.37 -9.48 1.01
CA HIS A 4 -11.57 -10.41 2.13
C HIS A 4 -10.60 -11.61 2.14
N LYS A 5 -10.17 -12.12 0.98
CA LYS A 5 -9.29 -13.32 0.92
C LYS A 5 -7.84 -13.04 1.34
N LEU A 6 -7.34 -11.82 1.14
CA LEU A 6 -5.95 -11.46 1.45
C LEU A 6 -5.66 -11.47 2.95
N LYS A 7 -6.63 -11.03 3.77
CA LYS A 7 -6.47 -10.97 5.23
C LYS A 7 -6.07 -12.33 5.80
N LYS A 8 -6.76 -13.41 5.42
CA LYS A 8 -6.58 -14.72 6.08
C LYS A 8 -5.18 -15.32 5.90
N GLN A 9 -4.50 -15.07 4.78
CA GLN A 9 -3.17 -15.62 4.52
C GLN A 9 -2.03 -14.82 5.17
N LEU A 10 -2.20 -13.50 5.37
CA LEU A 10 -1.17 -12.68 5.98
C LEU A 10 -1.13 -12.77 7.51
N PHE A 11 -2.24 -13.07 8.20
CA PHE A 11 -2.30 -13.00 9.68
C PHE A 11 -1.69 -14.19 10.45
N ASP A 12 -1.27 -15.28 9.77
CA ASP A 12 -0.75 -16.48 10.44
C ASP A 12 0.72 -16.37 10.91
N ARG A 13 1.42 -15.28 10.56
CA ARG A 13 2.76 -14.94 11.08
C ARG A 13 2.67 -13.65 11.88
N LYS A 14 2.56 -13.77 13.22
CA LYS A 14 2.34 -12.63 14.14
C LYS A 14 3.62 -11.97 14.66
N ASP A 15 4.78 -12.62 14.50
CA ASP A 15 6.01 -12.22 15.21
C ASP A 15 7.09 -11.57 14.32
N GLU A 16 6.81 -11.36 13.03
CA GLU A 16 7.73 -10.70 12.10
C GLU A 16 7.21 -9.30 11.75
N GLN A 17 8.05 -8.28 11.93
CA GLN A 17 7.83 -6.96 11.35
C GLN A 17 7.71 -7.11 9.84
N LYS A 18 6.59 -6.67 9.26
CA LYS A 18 6.28 -6.92 7.85
C LYS A 18 6.66 -5.71 7.04
N SER A 19 7.49 -5.92 6.03
CA SER A 19 7.69 -4.93 4.97
C SER A 19 6.71 -5.23 3.84
N ILE A 20 5.88 -4.25 3.47
CA ILE A 20 4.85 -4.39 2.44
C ILE A 20 5.16 -3.41 1.31
N GLU A 21 5.53 -3.97 0.16
CA GLU A 21 5.63 -3.23 -1.09
C GLU A 21 4.23 -3.09 -1.72
N VAL A 22 3.86 -1.87 -2.10
CA VAL A 22 2.61 -1.63 -2.83
C VAL A 22 2.93 -1.25 -4.27
N VAL A 23 2.44 -2.06 -5.20
CA VAL A 23 2.58 -1.88 -6.66
C VAL A 23 1.23 -1.96 -7.34
N GLY A 24 1.12 -1.36 -8.53
CA GLY A 24 -0.06 -1.52 -9.37
C GLY A 24 -0.50 -0.26 -10.08
N ILE A 25 -1.70 -0.33 -10.66
CA ILE A 25 -2.24 0.75 -11.50
C ILE A 25 -3.49 1.39 -10.91
N GLU A 26 -3.63 2.62 -11.36
CA GLU A 26 -4.41 3.71 -10.81
C GLU A 26 -3.95 4.12 -9.39
N THR A 27 -2.79 4.78 -9.36
CA THR A 27 -2.10 5.25 -8.15
C THR A 27 -3.05 6.02 -7.20
N ASN A 28 -3.88 6.90 -7.75
CA ASN A 28 -4.76 7.78 -6.99
C ASN A 28 -6.06 7.13 -6.49
N LEU A 29 -6.39 5.93 -6.94
CA LEU A 29 -7.60 5.22 -6.55
C LEU A 29 -7.25 3.90 -5.88
N CYS A 30 -6.86 2.89 -6.66
CA CYS A 30 -6.72 1.53 -6.17
C CYS A 30 -5.47 1.38 -5.30
N VAL A 31 -4.33 1.94 -5.71
CA VAL A 31 -3.10 1.86 -4.92
C VAL A 31 -3.31 2.61 -3.61
N LEU A 32 -3.69 3.89 -3.67
CA LEU A 32 -3.97 4.71 -2.48
C LEU A 32 -4.96 4.04 -1.52
N SER A 33 -6.16 3.68 -1.99
CA SER A 33 -7.19 3.10 -1.10
C SER A 33 -6.79 1.77 -0.48
N ASN A 34 -6.10 0.92 -1.25
CA ASN A 34 -5.62 -0.36 -0.74
C ASN A 34 -4.49 -0.17 0.27
N THR A 35 -3.56 0.78 0.07
CA THR A 35 -2.50 1.05 1.04
C THR A 35 -3.09 1.46 2.39
N ILE A 36 -4.04 2.39 2.41
CA ILE A 36 -4.70 2.82 3.66
C ILE A 36 -5.45 1.67 4.33
N ALA A 37 -6.14 0.83 3.54
CA ALA A 37 -6.83 -0.35 4.07
C ALA A 37 -5.86 -1.40 4.65
N LEU A 38 -4.69 -1.56 4.04
CA LEU A 38 -3.64 -2.45 4.50
C LEU A 38 -2.96 -1.90 5.77
N GLN A 39 -2.66 -0.62 5.84
CA GLN A 39 -2.15 0.02 7.07
C GLN A 39 -3.11 -0.17 8.24
N SER A 40 -4.42 -0.07 7.99
CA SER A 40 -5.44 -0.36 9.01
C SER A 40 -5.44 -1.83 9.47
N ALA A 41 -5.02 -2.76 8.61
CA ALA A 41 -4.94 -4.18 8.92
C ALA A 41 -3.58 -4.60 9.51
N PHE A 42 -2.51 -3.87 9.18
CA PHE A 42 -1.14 -4.12 9.61
C PHE A 42 -0.51 -2.80 10.10
N PRO A 43 -0.90 -2.32 11.30
CA PRO A 43 -0.44 -1.03 11.82
C PRO A 43 1.08 -0.94 12.02
N GLU A 44 1.71 -2.08 12.34
CA GLU A 44 3.15 -2.19 12.62
C GLU A 44 4.00 -2.54 11.39
N ALA A 45 3.40 -2.56 10.19
CA ALA A 45 4.12 -2.89 8.97
C ALA A 45 4.79 -1.65 8.35
N ASP A 46 5.98 -1.83 7.80
CA ASP A 46 6.68 -0.81 7.02
C ASP A 46 6.19 -0.85 5.58
N PHE A 47 5.58 0.24 5.12
CA PHE A 47 5.05 0.35 3.76
C PHE A 47 6.01 1.12 2.87
N PHE A 48 6.18 0.65 1.64
CA PHE A 48 6.96 1.36 0.64
C PHE A 48 6.42 1.14 -0.77
N LEU A 49 6.82 2.03 -1.68
CA LEU A 49 6.49 1.95 -3.10
C LEU A 49 7.68 2.40 -3.96
N ASP A 50 7.82 1.79 -5.12
CA ASP A 50 8.70 2.22 -6.20
C ASP A 50 7.85 2.92 -7.27
N PRO A 51 8.05 4.23 -7.54
CA PRO A 51 7.31 4.96 -8.56
C PRO A 51 7.38 4.33 -9.96
N ALA A 52 8.43 3.56 -10.27
CA ALA A 52 8.55 2.85 -11.54
C ALA A 52 7.57 1.66 -11.67
N LEU A 53 7.01 1.19 -10.56
CA LEU A 53 6.03 0.10 -10.50
C LEU A 53 4.59 0.61 -10.31
N LEU A 54 4.40 1.92 -10.44
CA LEU A 54 3.10 2.59 -10.35
C LEU A 54 2.72 3.20 -11.71
N SER A 55 1.43 3.27 -11.97
CA SER A 55 0.90 3.96 -13.16
C SER A 55 -0.46 4.56 -12.89
N GLU A 56 -0.71 5.72 -13.51
CA GLU A 56 -1.96 6.47 -13.43
C GLU A 56 -2.21 7.24 -14.72
N ASN A 57 -3.44 7.72 -14.92
CA ASN A 57 -3.72 8.70 -15.97
C ASN A 57 -3.59 10.14 -15.47
N GLN A 58 -4.05 10.42 -14.24
CA GLN A 58 -4.09 11.76 -13.66
C GLN A 58 -3.91 11.72 -12.14
N HIS A 59 -3.34 12.79 -11.58
CA HIS A 59 -3.26 13.08 -10.13
C HIS A 59 -2.45 12.15 -9.24
N GLY A 60 -1.83 11.09 -9.69
CA GLY A 60 -1.15 10.20 -8.74
C GLY A 60 0.24 10.66 -8.29
N LYS A 61 0.85 11.71 -8.86
CA LYS A 61 1.84 12.52 -8.11
C LYS A 61 1.27 13.02 -6.77
N MET A 62 0.05 13.57 -6.79
CA MET A 62 -0.63 14.01 -5.57
C MET A 62 -0.95 12.82 -4.65
N ALA A 63 -1.29 11.66 -5.22
CA ALA A 63 -1.50 10.46 -4.43
C ALA A 63 -0.22 9.93 -3.78
N ILE A 64 0.93 9.99 -4.47
CA ILE A 64 2.24 9.63 -3.90
C ILE A 64 2.61 10.57 -2.76
N GLU A 65 2.41 11.89 -2.92
CA GLU A 65 2.64 12.85 -1.83
C GLU A 65 1.71 12.55 -0.64
N LEU A 66 0.44 12.25 -0.89
CA LEU A 66 -0.48 11.85 0.17
C LEU A 66 -0.03 10.55 0.87
N LEU A 67 0.47 9.56 0.12
CA LEU A 67 1.01 8.33 0.70
C LEU A 67 2.25 8.59 1.58
N LYS A 68 3.12 9.53 1.21
CA LYS A 68 4.23 9.96 2.07
C LYS A 68 3.73 10.53 3.40
N ASP A 69 2.68 11.34 3.36
CA ASP A 69 2.05 11.90 4.57
C ASP A 69 1.48 10.80 5.49
N PHE A 70 1.17 9.63 4.93
CA PHE A 70 0.76 8.42 5.65
C PHE A 70 1.93 7.48 6.00
N ASN A 71 3.15 8.00 6.12
CA ASN A 71 4.35 7.23 6.48
C ASN A 71 4.71 6.10 5.49
N VAL A 72 4.31 6.22 4.22
CA VAL A 72 4.76 5.29 3.17
C VAL A 72 6.06 5.80 2.58
N SER A 73 7.08 4.94 2.56
CA SER A 73 8.40 5.29 1.99
C SER A 73 8.38 5.20 0.47
N ILE A 74 9.04 6.15 -0.20
CA ILE A 74 9.25 6.12 -1.66
C ILE A 74 10.70 5.70 -1.89
N LEU A 75 10.91 4.60 -2.61
CA LEU A 75 12.23 4.08 -2.97
C LEU A 75 12.71 4.60 -4.32
#